data_AF-A0A151SF73-F1
#
_entry.id   AF-A0A151SF73-F1
#
_cell.length_a   1.000
_cell.length_b   1.000
_cell.length_c   1.000
_cell.angle_alpha   90.00
_cell.angle_beta   90.00
_cell.angle_gamma   90.00
#
_symmetry.space_group_name_H-M   'P 1'
#
loop_
_entity.id
_entity.type
_entity.pdbx_description
1 polymer ?
#
loop_
_entity_poly.entity_id
_entity_poly.type
_entity_poly.pdbx_seq_one_letter_code
_entity_poly.pdbx_strand_id
1 'polypeptide(L)'
;MASSTGPEPIYESPDESPKQKPKNGVAKPTSGPWFTLYDIEPSQWRSRLIEFSTWLDTRFMKGDTESYKIIEEFSRRMTWILKEWYANLGPVRQNMFHDLGNTAAVLGTIHEEFIGDGTLTDRKIRQEFFEMKCCSLRMKDLDKHYLRMLKRLYLLNGLNDPSLKSTYVSSLLADVQLELARMAAAANKDFLQP
;
A
#
# COMPACT_ATOMS: atom_id res chain seq x y z
N MET A 1 -34.91 -37.63 -13.35
CA MET A 1 -35.68 -36.37 -13.35
C MET A 1 -35.31 -35.66 -12.05
N ALA A 2 -34.36 -34.70 -12.03
CA ALA A 2 -34.55 -33.23 -12.15
C ALA A 2 -35.58 -32.70 -11.12
N SER A 3 -35.38 -31.65 -10.30
CA SER A 3 -34.45 -30.51 -10.25
C SER A 3 -34.51 -29.90 -8.83
N SER A 4 -33.41 -29.55 -8.16
CA SER A 4 -32.88 -28.19 -7.93
C SER A 4 -33.82 -27.14 -7.29
N THR A 5 -33.37 -26.58 -6.15
CA THR A 5 -33.46 -25.19 -5.64
C THR A 5 -33.06 -25.28 -4.15
N GLY A 6 -32.07 -24.63 -3.55
CA GLY A 6 -31.12 -23.54 -3.83
C GLY A 6 -30.74 -23.02 -2.42
N PRO A 7 -29.46 -22.79 -2.05
CA PRO A 7 -29.13 -22.41 -0.68
C PRO A 7 -29.55 -20.97 -0.35
N GLU A 8 -29.99 -20.77 0.89
CA GLU A 8 -30.54 -19.51 1.43
C GLU A 8 -29.59 -18.30 1.25
N PRO A 9 -30.14 -17.08 1.08
CA PRO A 9 -29.33 -15.88 0.88
C PRO A 9 -28.54 -15.56 2.15
N ILE A 10 -27.22 -15.49 1.97
CA ILE A 10 -26.27 -14.98 2.97
C ILE A 10 -26.66 -13.53 3.27
N TYR A 11 -26.95 -13.28 4.54
CA TYR A 11 -27.17 -11.97 5.15
C TYR A 11 -26.17 -10.93 4.63
N GLU A 12 -26.63 -10.02 3.76
CA GLU A 12 -25.92 -8.77 3.47
C GLU A 12 -26.03 -7.90 4.73
N SER A 13 -24.99 -7.92 5.56
CA SER A 13 -24.84 -6.95 6.64
C SER A 13 -24.55 -5.59 6.02
N PRO A 14 -25.37 -4.55 6.25
CA PRO A 14 -24.99 -3.19 5.91
C PRO A 14 -23.75 -2.85 6.76
N ASP A 15 -22.70 -2.37 6.09
CA ASP A 15 -21.53 -1.78 6.71
C ASP A 15 -21.95 -0.50 7.42
N GLU A 16 -22.44 -0.63 8.66
CA GLU A 16 -22.64 0.48 9.57
C GLU A 16 -21.46 0.54 10.56
N SER A 17 -20.27 0.78 10.01
CA SER A 17 -19.16 1.27 10.81
C SER A 17 -19.55 2.62 11.45
N PRO A 18 -19.50 2.79 12.78
CA PRO A 18 -19.95 4.03 13.41
C PRO A 18 -19.09 5.20 12.92
N LYS A 19 -19.71 6.17 12.23
CA LYS A 19 -19.10 7.47 11.93
C LYS A 19 -18.75 8.17 13.24
N GLN A 20 -17.52 7.96 13.73
CA GLN A 20 -17.00 8.74 14.84
C GLN A 20 -16.87 10.19 14.38
N LYS A 21 -17.75 11.06 14.90
CA LYS A 21 -17.58 12.51 14.77
C LYS A 21 -16.23 12.91 15.40
N PRO A 22 -15.46 13.82 14.77
CA PRO A 22 -14.23 14.30 15.38
C PRO A 22 -14.59 15.07 16.65
N LYS A 23 -14.10 14.60 17.80
CA LYS A 23 -14.18 15.37 19.06
C LYS A 23 -13.26 16.57 18.93
N ASN A 24 -13.85 17.75 18.93
CA ASN A 24 -13.15 19.03 19.02
C ASN A 24 -12.27 19.08 20.27
N GLY A 25 -11.06 19.62 20.12
CA GLY A 25 -10.36 20.35 21.18
C GLY A 25 -9.21 19.64 21.89
N VAL A 26 -8.14 19.29 21.17
CA VAL A 26 -6.79 19.29 21.76
C VAL A 26 -5.94 20.24 20.94
N ALA A 27 -5.46 21.32 21.56
CA ALA A 27 -4.67 22.34 20.90
C ALA A 27 -3.47 21.70 20.18
N LYS A 28 -3.39 21.90 18.86
CA LYS A 28 -2.18 21.58 18.08
C LYS A 28 -1.00 22.31 18.74
N PRO A 29 0.07 21.62 19.16
CA PRO A 29 1.16 22.32 19.82
C PRO A 29 1.86 23.27 18.83
N THR A 30 2.45 24.32 19.35
CA THR A 30 2.66 25.59 18.62
C THR A 30 3.92 25.66 17.75
N SER A 31 4.67 24.57 17.57
CA SER A 31 5.89 24.62 16.74
C SER A 31 6.30 23.25 16.15
N GLY A 32 6.47 23.24 14.83
CA GLY A 32 7.04 22.13 14.04
C GLY A 32 6.01 21.29 13.27
N PRO A 33 6.42 20.52 12.25
CA PRO A 33 5.56 19.54 11.60
C PRO A 33 5.11 18.49 12.61
N TRP A 34 3.80 18.29 12.73
CA TRP A 34 3.17 17.26 13.56
C TRP A 34 2.93 16.00 12.74
N PHE A 35 3.16 14.84 13.34
CA PHE A 35 2.91 13.56 12.71
C PHE A 35 1.56 13.02 13.17
N THR A 36 0.67 12.78 12.23
CA THR A 36 -0.68 12.29 12.52
C THR A 36 -1.23 11.44 11.39
N LEU A 37 -2.05 10.46 11.77
CA LEU A 37 -2.88 9.66 10.86
C LEU A 37 -4.38 9.90 11.10
N TYR A 38 -4.74 10.75 12.08
CA TYR A 38 -6.11 10.92 12.54
C TYR A 38 -6.97 11.78 11.61
N ASP A 39 -6.35 12.66 10.84
CA ASP A 39 -7.01 13.61 9.94
C ASP A 39 -7.34 13.03 8.56
N ILE A 40 -7.00 11.76 8.32
CA ILE A 40 -7.13 11.09 7.03
C ILE A 40 -7.66 9.66 7.18
N GLU A 41 -8.28 9.17 6.11
CA GLU A 41 -8.79 7.80 6.03
C GLU A 41 -7.66 6.76 5.97
N PRO A 42 -7.85 5.52 6.46
CA PRO A 42 -6.85 4.45 6.42
C PRO A 42 -6.25 4.16 5.04
N SER A 43 -7.05 4.35 3.98
CA SER A 43 -6.60 4.19 2.59
C SER A 43 -5.48 5.17 2.19
N GLN A 44 -5.33 6.28 2.92
CA GLN A 44 -4.33 7.33 2.66
C GLN A 44 -3.12 7.23 3.60
N TRP A 45 -3.13 6.33 4.59
CA TRP A 45 -2.06 6.23 5.59
C TRP A 45 -0.69 5.94 4.96
N ARG A 46 -0.62 5.11 3.90
CA ARG A 46 0.63 4.86 3.18
C ARG A 46 1.23 6.13 2.59
N SER A 47 0.42 6.96 1.93
CA SER A 47 0.87 8.24 1.38
C SER A 47 1.36 9.17 2.48
N ARG A 48 0.68 9.19 3.63
CA ARG A 48 1.10 9.99 4.79
C ARG A 48 2.42 9.50 5.40
N LEU A 49 2.68 8.20 5.45
CA LEU A 49 3.98 7.68 5.90
C LEU A 49 5.13 8.13 4.97
N ILE A 50 4.88 8.30 3.66
CA ILE A 50 5.88 8.86 2.73
C ILE A 50 6.18 10.33 3.06
N GLU A 51 5.16 11.11 3.45
CA GLU A 51 5.39 12.48 3.93
C GLU A 51 6.26 12.50 5.19
N PHE A 52 6.07 11.53 6.10
CA PHE A 52 6.90 11.37 7.29
C PHE A 52 8.36 11.03 6.92
N SER A 53 8.55 10.20 5.88
CA SER A 53 9.88 9.79 5.42
C SER A 53 10.71 11.00 5.02
N THR A 54 10.11 11.97 4.32
CA THR A 54 10.81 13.18 3.87
C THR A 54 11.43 13.94 5.05
N TRP A 55 10.73 14.04 6.18
CA TRP A 55 11.25 14.69 7.38
C TRP A 55 12.35 13.84 8.04
N LEU A 56 12.13 12.54 8.21
CA LEU A 56 13.09 11.62 8.81
C LEU A 56 14.40 11.57 8.00
N ASP A 57 14.31 11.40 6.68
CA ASP A 57 15.45 11.37 5.77
C ASP A 57 16.26 12.65 5.87
N THR A 58 15.59 13.81 5.85
CA THR A 58 16.26 15.11 6.03
C THR A 58 17.02 15.20 7.35
N ARG A 59 16.48 14.64 8.43
CA ARG A 59 17.14 14.62 9.75
C ARG A 59 18.33 13.66 9.77
N PHE A 60 18.15 12.43 9.27
CA PHE A 60 19.23 11.44 9.22
C PHE A 60 20.38 11.87 8.30
N MET A 61 20.10 12.54 7.18
CA MET A 61 21.14 12.99 6.24
C MET A 61 22.00 14.14 6.78
N LYS A 62 21.50 14.95 7.73
CA LYS A 62 22.30 16.04 8.31
C LYS A 62 23.52 15.54 9.08
N GLY A 63 23.45 14.31 9.61
CA GLY A 63 24.58 13.65 10.29
C GLY A 63 25.08 14.36 11.55
N ASP A 64 24.40 15.42 12.00
CA ASP A 64 24.76 16.25 13.14
C ASP A 64 24.13 15.77 14.46
N THR A 65 23.19 14.84 14.37
CA THR A 65 22.35 14.36 15.47
C THR A 65 22.33 12.84 15.47
N GLU A 66 22.47 12.22 16.63
CA GLU A 66 22.38 10.76 16.79
C GLU A 66 20.99 10.23 16.40
N SER A 67 20.93 9.05 15.78
CA SER A 67 19.69 8.40 15.35
C SER A 67 18.63 8.33 16.46
N TYR A 68 19.07 7.97 17.68
CA TYR A 68 18.22 7.92 18.87
C TYR A 68 17.50 9.25 19.11
N LYS A 69 18.22 10.38 19.03
CA LYS A 69 17.68 11.71 19.29
C LYS A 69 16.74 12.18 18.19
N ILE A 70 17.01 11.81 16.94
CA ILE A 70 16.12 12.08 15.81
C ILE A 70 14.78 11.36 16.03
N ILE A 71 14.81 10.09 16.40
CA ILE A 71 13.59 9.31 16.63
C ILE A 71 12.86 9.76 17.88
N GLU A 72 13.59 10.13 18.95
CA GLU A 72 13.01 10.75 20.13
C GLU A 72 12.26 12.05 19.78
N GLU A 73 12.82 12.91 18.92
CA GLU A 73 12.15 14.12 18.42
C GLU A 73 10.90 13.78 17.60
N PHE A 74 11.00 12.78 16.72
CA PHE A 74 9.90 12.29 15.91
C PHE A 74 8.73 11.78 16.78
N SER A 75 9.02 10.92 17.76
CA SER A 75 8.05 10.37 18.70
C SER A 75 7.34 11.46 19.53
N ARG A 76 8.07 12.49 19.96
CA ARG A 76 7.49 13.64 20.67
C ARG A 76 6.53 14.47 19.82
N ARG A 77 6.67 14.42 18.49
CA ARG A 77 5.82 15.12 17.50
C ARG A 77 4.66 14.27 17.00
N MET A 78 4.56 13.02 17.44
CA MET A 78 3.36 12.21 17.19
C MET A 78 2.16 12.80 17.92
N THR A 79 1.00 12.67 17.30
CA THR A 79 -0.27 13.13 17.85
C THR A 79 -1.33 12.04 17.73
N TRP A 80 -2.37 12.14 18.59
CA TRP A 80 -3.53 11.26 18.56
C TRP A 80 -3.14 9.78 18.62
N ILE A 81 -3.66 8.98 17.69
CA ILE A 81 -3.49 7.52 17.66
C ILE A 81 -2.01 7.09 17.62
N LEU A 82 -1.14 7.87 16.97
CA LEU A 82 0.31 7.59 16.99
C LEU A 82 0.93 7.80 18.37
N LYS A 83 0.53 8.89 19.05
CA LYS A 83 1.02 9.22 20.39
C LYS A 83 0.54 8.21 21.43
N GLU A 84 -0.72 7.80 21.32
CA GLU A 84 -1.32 6.78 22.20
C GLU A 84 -0.67 5.42 21.99
N TRP A 85 -0.49 4.99 20.74
CA TRP A 85 0.26 3.78 20.41
C TRP A 85 1.68 3.81 21.00
N TYR A 86 2.43 4.88 20.75
CA TYR A 86 3.80 5.02 21.27
C TYR A 86 3.83 4.95 22.81
N ALA A 87 2.88 5.58 23.50
CA ALA A 87 2.76 5.48 24.96
C ALA A 87 2.50 4.04 25.44
N ASN A 88 1.72 3.27 24.67
CA ASN A 88 1.36 1.88 24.99
C ASN A 88 2.47 0.85 24.65
N LEU A 89 3.54 1.25 23.95
CA LEU A 89 4.71 0.40 23.74
C LEU A 89 5.41 0.03 25.07
N GLY A 90 5.36 0.90 26.07
CA GLY A 90 6.11 0.74 27.31
C GLY A 90 7.62 0.96 27.13
N PRO A 91 8.39 1.09 28.23
CA PRO A 91 9.76 1.63 28.18
C PRO A 91 10.73 0.81 27.33
N VAL A 92 10.64 -0.52 27.39
CA VAL A 92 11.54 -1.42 26.65
C VAL A 92 11.32 -1.27 25.14
N ARG A 93 10.08 -1.35 24.67
CA ARG A 93 9.77 -1.22 23.23
C ARG A 93 9.96 0.21 22.72
N GLN A 94 9.78 1.23 23.57
CA GLN A 94 10.12 2.61 23.21
C GLN A 94 11.63 2.78 22.99
N ASN A 95 12.47 2.20 23.85
CA ASN A 95 13.92 2.19 23.64
C ASN A 95 14.30 1.43 22.36
N MET A 96 13.74 0.24 22.14
CA MET A 96 13.96 -0.51 20.89
C MET A 96 13.53 0.30 19.65
N PHE A 97 12.43 1.05 19.74
CA PHE A 97 11.97 1.93 18.67
C PHE A 97 12.94 3.10 18.42
N HIS A 98 13.54 3.67 19.47
CA HIS A 98 14.55 4.72 19.35
C HIS A 98 15.89 4.21 18.81
N ASP A 99 16.21 2.94 19.04
CA ASP A 99 17.43 2.32 18.53
C ASP A 99 17.36 1.98 17.03
N LEU A 100 16.24 2.24 16.37
CA LEU A 100 16.11 2.04 14.92
C LEU A 100 17.07 2.99 14.16
N GLY A 101 17.85 2.43 13.24
CA GLY A 101 18.98 3.16 12.65
C GLY A 101 18.66 4.07 11.46
N ASN A 102 17.45 4.00 10.91
CA ASN A 102 17.09 4.71 9.67
C ASN A 102 15.56 4.85 9.49
N THR A 103 15.18 5.71 8.54
CA THR A 103 13.79 5.99 8.15
C THR A 103 12.98 4.75 7.82
N ALA A 104 13.54 3.82 7.03
CA ALA A 104 12.82 2.64 6.57
C ALA A 104 12.43 1.73 7.74
N ALA A 105 13.30 1.56 8.73
CA ALA A 105 13.01 0.78 9.92
C ALA A 105 11.92 1.44 10.79
N VAL A 106 12.04 2.75 11.05
CA VAL A 106 11.05 3.52 11.84
C VAL A 106 9.66 3.46 11.22
N LEU A 107 9.57 3.75 9.92
CA LEU A 107 8.29 3.73 9.21
C LEU A 107 7.77 2.31 8.99
N GLY A 108 8.66 1.32 8.89
CA GLY A 108 8.30 -0.09 8.82
C GLY A 108 7.51 -0.54 10.04
N THR A 109 7.99 -0.20 11.25
CA THR A 109 7.27 -0.51 12.50
C THR A 109 5.89 0.15 12.57
N ILE A 110 5.78 1.42 12.15
CA ILE A 110 4.48 2.12 12.12
C ILE A 110 3.56 1.54 11.05
N HIS A 111 4.10 1.21 9.88
CA HIS A 111 3.34 0.56 8.82
C HIS A 111 2.78 -0.78 9.29
N GLU A 112 3.61 -1.62 9.93
CA GLU A 112 3.17 -2.92 10.43
C GLU A 112 2.04 -2.81 11.45
N GLU A 113 2.13 -1.86 12.40
CA GLU A 113 1.09 -1.63 13.40
C GLU A 113 -0.24 -1.18 12.78
N PHE A 114 -0.21 -0.14 11.96
CA PHE A 114 -1.43 0.56 11.54
C PHE A 114 -2.00 0.03 10.23
N ILE A 115 -1.15 -0.48 9.34
CA ILE A 115 -1.53 -0.89 7.99
C ILE A 115 -1.45 -2.41 7.85
N GLY A 116 -0.68 -3.08 8.71
CA GLY A 116 -0.45 -4.51 8.70
C GLY A 116 0.80 -4.91 7.94
N ASP A 117 1.03 -6.21 7.90
CA ASP A 117 2.21 -6.81 7.25
C ASP A 117 2.23 -6.47 5.75
N GLY A 118 3.24 -5.66 5.37
CA GLY A 118 3.49 -5.27 4.00
C GLY A 118 3.78 -6.47 3.10
N THR A 119 4.37 -7.55 3.63
CA THR A 119 4.68 -8.78 2.89
C THR A 119 3.43 -9.60 2.58
N LEU A 120 2.50 -9.73 3.53
CA LEU A 120 1.19 -10.35 3.27
C LEU A 120 0.38 -9.53 2.28
N THR A 121 0.44 -8.20 2.39
CA THR A 121 -0.21 -7.31 1.43
C THR A 121 0.39 -7.45 0.03
N ASP A 122 1.72 -7.45 -0.10
CA ASP A 122 2.40 -7.67 -1.40
C ASP A 122 2.03 -9.02 -1.98
N ARG A 123 2.08 -10.09 -1.17
CA ARG A 123 1.70 -11.45 -1.59
C ARG A 123 0.27 -11.49 -2.11
N LYS A 124 -0.67 -10.82 -1.45
CA LYS A 124 -2.06 -10.75 -1.89
C LYS A 124 -2.21 -9.96 -3.19
N ILE A 125 -1.59 -8.78 -3.30
CA ILE A 125 -1.63 -7.97 -4.54
C ILE A 125 -1.01 -8.75 -5.70
N ARG A 126 0.08 -9.46 -5.44
CA ARG A 126 0.78 -10.29 -6.42
C ARG A 126 -0.10 -11.45 -6.87
N GLN A 127 -0.72 -12.18 -5.94
CA GLN A 127 -1.67 -13.23 -6.26
C GLN A 127 -2.82 -12.71 -7.12
N GLU A 128 -3.48 -11.63 -6.68
CA GLU A 128 -4.55 -10.99 -7.47
C GLU A 128 -4.05 -10.60 -8.86
N PHE A 129 -2.80 -10.15 -8.98
CA PHE A 129 -2.22 -9.77 -10.27
C PHE A 129 -2.12 -10.92 -11.26
N PHE A 130 -1.67 -12.09 -10.81
CA PHE A 130 -1.58 -13.28 -11.65
C PHE A 130 -2.96 -13.87 -12.00
N GLU A 131 -3.96 -13.68 -11.14
CA GLU A 131 -5.32 -14.18 -11.34
C GLU A 131 -6.20 -13.29 -12.22
N MET A 132 -5.82 -12.02 -12.47
CA MET A 132 -6.60 -11.11 -13.31
C MET A 132 -6.70 -11.64 -14.75
N LYS A 133 -7.93 -11.60 -15.29
CA LYS A 133 -8.24 -11.91 -16.70
C LYS A 133 -9.16 -10.85 -17.30
N CYS A 134 -8.95 -10.53 -18.58
CA CYS A 134 -9.87 -9.79 -19.41
C CYS A 134 -10.66 -10.76 -20.28
N CYS A 135 -11.98 -10.78 -20.12
CA CYS A 135 -12.86 -11.71 -20.85
C CYS A 135 -13.67 -10.99 -21.95
N SER A 136 -13.23 -9.83 -22.42
CA SER A 136 -13.96 -8.99 -23.37
C SER A 136 -13.04 -8.41 -24.43
N LEU A 137 -13.52 -8.39 -25.67
CA LEU A 137 -12.86 -7.73 -26.80
C LEU A 137 -13.28 -6.26 -26.96
N ARG A 138 -14.22 -5.77 -26.14
CA ARG A 138 -14.66 -4.36 -26.22
C ARG A 138 -13.55 -3.46 -25.73
N MET A 139 -13.20 -2.43 -26.51
CA MET A 139 -12.13 -1.48 -26.19
C MET A 139 -12.23 -0.92 -24.76
N LYS A 140 -13.43 -0.49 -24.34
CA LYS A 140 -13.66 0.04 -22.98
C LYS A 140 -13.31 -0.95 -21.85
N ASP A 141 -13.47 -2.25 -22.08
CA ASP A 141 -13.17 -3.27 -21.08
C ASP A 141 -11.68 -3.62 -21.09
N LEU A 142 -11.05 -3.60 -22.27
CA LEU A 142 -9.60 -3.71 -22.43
C LEU A 142 -8.88 -2.55 -21.74
N ASP A 143 -9.32 -1.31 -21.94
CA ASP A 143 -8.76 -0.12 -21.28
C ASP A 143 -8.90 -0.20 -19.76
N LYS A 144 -10.10 -0.57 -19.28
CA LYS A 144 -10.34 -0.76 -17.85
C LYS A 144 -9.43 -1.84 -17.26
N HIS A 145 -9.25 -2.93 -17.97
CA HIS A 145 -8.36 -4.02 -17.56
C HIS A 145 -6.90 -3.58 -17.54
N TYR A 146 -6.43 -2.90 -18.60
CA TYR A 146 -5.09 -2.32 -18.67
C TYR A 146 -4.80 -1.39 -17.50
N LEU A 147 -5.69 -0.44 -17.21
CA LEU A 147 -5.53 0.48 -16.08
C LEU A 147 -5.53 -0.25 -14.74
N ARG A 148 -6.38 -1.27 -14.57
CA ARG A 148 -6.43 -2.09 -13.36
C ARG A 148 -5.13 -2.87 -13.14
N MET A 149 -4.57 -3.44 -14.22
CA MET A 149 -3.30 -4.16 -14.16
C MET A 149 -2.12 -3.21 -13.93
N LEU A 150 -2.06 -2.10 -14.66
CA LEU A 150 -1.02 -1.08 -14.54
C LEU A 150 -0.93 -0.55 -13.11
N LYS A 151 -2.07 -0.26 -12.47
CA LYS A 151 -2.11 0.19 -11.07
C LYS A 151 -1.45 -0.84 -10.13
N ARG A 152 -1.73 -2.13 -10.29
CA ARG A 152 -1.14 -3.20 -9.47
C ARG A 152 0.34 -3.43 -9.81
N LEU A 153 0.73 -3.29 -11.08
CA LEU A 153 2.13 -3.37 -11.51
C LEU A 153 2.99 -2.34 -10.76
N TYR A 154 2.51 -1.09 -10.64
CA TYR A 154 3.22 -0.06 -9.87
C TYR A 154 3.30 -0.38 -8.38
N LEU A 155 2.24 -0.91 -7.79
CA LEU A 155 2.24 -1.31 -6.37
C LEU A 155 3.24 -2.44 -6.08
N LEU A 156 3.46 -3.34 -7.04
CA LEU A 156 4.42 -4.45 -6.94
C LEU A 156 5.85 -4.05 -7.32
N ASN A 157 6.12 -2.77 -7.58
CA ASN A 157 7.39 -2.30 -8.15
C ASN A 157 7.78 -3.05 -9.44
N GLY A 158 6.78 -3.41 -10.24
CA GLY A 158 6.90 -4.36 -11.34
C GLY A 158 7.73 -3.91 -12.53
N LEU A 159 8.18 -2.66 -12.55
CA LEU A 159 9.18 -2.21 -13.52
C LEU A 159 10.51 -2.93 -13.36
N ASN A 160 10.80 -3.41 -12.14
CA ASN A 160 11.99 -4.19 -11.81
C ASN A 160 11.76 -5.71 -11.87
N ASP A 161 10.56 -6.17 -12.24
CA ASP A 161 10.19 -7.60 -12.31
C ASP A 161 9.68 -7.95 -13.73
N PRO A 162 10.56 -8.49 -14.59
CA PRO A 162 10.20 -8.86 -15.96
C PRO A 162 9.04 -9.87 -16.06
N SER A 163 8.85 -10.73 -15.05
CA SER A 163 7.83 -11.78 -15.04
C SER A 163 6.39 -11.23 -15.03
N LEU A 164 6.22 -9.97 -14.64
CA LEU A 164 4.91 -9.33 -14.60
C LEU A 164 4.43 -8.86 -15.98
N LYS A 165 5.34 -8.66 -16.94
CA LYS A 165 4.98 -8.29 -18.32
C LYS A 165 4.30 -9.45 -19.04
N SER A 166 4.86 -10.66 -18.94
CA SER A 166 4.27 -11.87 -19.54
C SER A 166 2.90 -12.19 -18.95
N THR A 167 2.71 -11.88 -17.66
CA THR A 167 1.43 -12.01 -16.96
C THR A 167 0.36 -11.08 -17.52
N TYR A 168 0.70 -9.83 -17.86
CA TYR A 168 -0.24 -8.92 -18.54
C TYR A 168 -0.70 -9.51 -19.87
N VAL A 169 0.20 -9.99 -20.72
CA VAL A 169 -0.18 -10.63 -21.99
C VAL A 169 -1.09 -11.83 -21.74
N SER A 170 -0.70 -12.71 -20.82
CA SER A 170 -1.47 -13.92 -20.44
C SER A 170 -2.82 -13.62 -19.79
N SER A 171 -3.08 -12.37 -19.42
CA SER A 171 -4.37 -11.95 -18.87
C SER A 171 -5.42 -11.64 -19.94
N LEU A 172 -4.99 -11.40 -21.18
CA LEU A 172 -5.87 -11.03 -22.30
C LEU A 172 -6.47 -12.27 -22.98
N LEU A 173 -7.48 -12.09 -23.81
CA LEU A 173 -8.01 -13.14 -24.68
C LEU A 173 -6.98 -13.57 -25.72
N ALA A 174 -6.99 -14.85 -26.11
CA ALA A 174 -6.00 -15.44 -27.03
C ALA A 174 -5.87 -14.67 -28.35
N ASP A 175 -6.98 -14.19 -28.91
CA ASP A 175 -6.98 -13.40 -30.15
C ASP A 175 -6.19 -12.09 -30.00
N VAL A 176 -6.34 -11.42 -28.85
CA VAL A 176 -5.62 -10.18 -28.54
C VAL A 176 -4.15 -10.48 -28.28
N GLN A 177 -3.83 -11.60 -27.62
CA GLN A 177 -2.43 -12.02 -27.40
C GLN A 177 -1.71 -12.25 -28.73
N LEU A 178 -2.37 -12.92 -29.67
CA LEU A 178 -1.81 -13.19 -31.00
C LEU A 178 -1.59 -11.89 -31.78
N GLU A 179 -2.56 -10.97 -31.75
CA GLU A 179 -2.41 -9.66 -32.38
C GLU A 179 -1.26 -8.87 -31.76
N LEU A 180 -1.15 -8.86 -30.43
CA LEU A 180 -0.08 -8.18 -29.72
C LEU A 180 1.29 -8.76 -30.11
N ALA A 181 1.42 -10.09 -30.19
CA ALA A 181 2.64 -10.74 -30.63
C ALA A 181 3.01 -10.38 -32.08
N ARG A 182 2.03 -10.31 -32.99
CA ARG A 182 2.26 -9.89 -34.37
C ARG A 182 2.76 -8.44 -34.45
N MET A 183 2.12 -7.53 -33.72
CA MET A 183 2.53 -6.11 -33.66
C MET A 183 3.93 -5.95 -33.05
N ALA A 184 4.22 -6.74 -32.02
CA ALA A 184 5.51 -6.76 -31.33
C ALA A 184 6.66 -7.19 -32.24
N ALA A 185 6.47 -8.29 -32.99
CA ALA A 185 7.42 -8.77 -33.99
C ALA A 185 7.67 -7.73 -35.09
N ALA A 186 6.61 -7.07 -35.57
CA ALA A 186 6.73 -5.99 -36.55
C ALA A 186 7.51 -4.76 -36.01
N ALA A 187 7.54 -4.57 -34.70
CA ALA A 187 8.22 -3.46 -34.03
C ALA A 187 9.60 -3.82 -33.44
N ASN A 188 10.12 -5.04 -33.68
CA ASN A 188 11.33 -5.59 -33.04
C ASN A 188 11.31 -5.52 -31.49
N LYS A 189 10.14 -5.75 -30.88
CA LYS A 189 10.00 -5.83 -29.41
C LYS A 189 9.48 -7.21 -29.04
N ASP A 190 10.20 -7.98 -28.23
CA ASP A 190 9.72 -9.28 -27.74
C ASP A 190 9.11 -9.14 -26.35
N PHE A 191 7.86 -9.60 -26.21
CA PHE A 191 7.13 -9.65 -24.93
C PHE A 191 7.10 -11.05 -24.31
N LEU A 192 7.70 -12.04 -25.00
CA LEU A 192 7.66 -13.45 -24.67
C LEU A 192 9.09 -13.98 -24.52
N GLN A 193 9.82 -13.51 -23.51
CA GLN A 193 10.95 -14.26 -22.98
C GLN A 193 10.81 -14.35 -21.45
N PRO A 194 11.01 -15.56 -20.88
CA PRO A 194 10.88 -15.81 -19.45
C PRO A 194 11.93 -15.06 -18.62
#